data_AF-A0A5N6XD10-F1
#
_entry.id   AF-A0A5N6XD10-F1
#
_cell.length_a   1.000
_cell.length_b   1.000
_cell.length_c   1.000
_cell.angle_alpha   90.00
_cell.angle_beta   90.00
_cell.angle_gamma   90.00
#
_symmetry.space_group_name_H-M   'P 1'
#
loop_
_entity.id
_entity.type
_entity.pdbx_description
1 polymer ?
#
loop_
_entity_poly.entity_id
_entity_poly.type
_entity_poly.pdbx_seq_one_letter_code
_entity_poly.pdbx_strand_id
1 'polypeptide(L)'
;MAENTKDSAPSDTVPSAVSTDKLNQPKRIILQHRENDFNDWSWEDYHSVIRAYAALSGRPVDEFDRKIHHAHVQTPFAAVRGFFYMILDLHKDLLRNPDLSQVQHELYRVCRAEDGTISLGKVWNPVKEQNLLRKIKHFSDRLYEWGDECTC
;
A
#
# COMPACT_ATOMS: atom_id res chain seq x y z
N MET A 1 21.61 -43.91 42.29
CA MET A 1 21.15 -42.99 43.34
C MET A 1 22.14 -41.84 43.41
N ALA A 2 21.62 -40.61 43.46
CA ALA A 2 22.28 -39.30 43.57
C ALA A 2 22.63 -38.57 42.26
N GLU A 3 21.72 -37.64 41.99
CA GLU A 3 21.60 -36.52 41.06
C GLU A 3 22.36 -35.27 41.57
N ASN A 4 22.86 -34.42 40.66
CA ASN A 4 22.87 -32.94 40.71
C ASN A 4 23.69 -32.38 39.52
N THR A 5 23.10 -31.75 38.52
CA THR A 5 22.52 -30.37 38.44
C THR A 5 23.57 -29.27 38.41
N LYS A 6 23.87 -28.74 37.20
CA LYS A 6 24.32 -27.35 36.87
C LYS A 6 24.70 -27.30 35.37
N ASP A 7 24.34 -26.39 34.47
CA ASP A 7 23.59 -25.13 34.43
C ASP A 7 22.93 -25.05 33.02
N SER A 8 21.67 -24.64 32.96
CA SER A 8 20.99 -24.26 31.71
C SER A 8 21.23 -22.78 31.44
N ALA A 9 21.76 -22.44 30.27
CA ALA A 9 21.68 -21.10 29.70
C ALA A 9 20.91 -21.19 28.38
N PRO A 10 19.79 -20.45 28.19
CA PRO A 10 19.18 -20.29 26.88
C PRO A 10 19.78 -19.03 26.26
N SER A 11 20.65 -19.18 25.27
CA SER A 11 21.10 -18.06 24.45
C SER A 11 20.47 -18.16 23.07
N ASP A 12 19.82 -17.07 22.71
CA ASP A 12 19.51 -16.62 21.36
C ASP A 12 18.34 -17.31 20.66
N THR A 13 17.14 -16.93 21.11
CA THR A 13 16.00 -16.81 20.19
C THR A 13 16.38 -15.80 19.11
N VAL A 14 16.84 -16.32 17.97
CA VAL A 14 16.89 -15.58 16.71
C VAL A 14 15.51 -14.95 16.49
N PRO A 15 15.40 -13.63 16.23
CA PRO A 15 14.12 -13.04 15.89
C PRO A 15 13.64 -13.77 14.64
N SER A 16 12.48 -14.42 14.77
CA SER A 16 11.81 -15.09 13.67
C SER A 16 11.81 -14.15 12.48
N ALA A 17 12.59 -14.51 11.45
CA ALA A 17 12.64 -13.77 10.21
C ALA A 17 11.20 -13.65 9.72
N VAL A 18 10.66 -12.44 9.78
CA VAL A 18 9.41 -12.11 9.07
C VAL A 18 9.68 -12.52 7.64
N SER A 19 9.01 -13.58 7.20
CA SER A 19 9.18 -14.20 5.88
C SER A 19 9.18 -13.12 4.80
N THR A 20 10.38 -12.83 4.29
CA THR A 20 10.63 -11.90 3.18
C THR A 20 9.93 -12.36 1.90
N ASP A 21 9.53 -13.63 1.82
CA ASP A 21 8.79 -14.20 0.69
C ASP A 21 7.42 -13.53 0.48
N LYS A 22 6.82 -12.90 1.49
CA LYS A 22 5.56 -12.15 1.33
C LYS A 22 5.75 -10.69 0.92
N LEU A 23 6.95 -10.12 1.12
CA LEU A 23 7.21 -8.74 0.71
C LEU A 23 7.37 -8.64 -0.82
N ASN A 24 7.92 -9.67 -1.46
CA ASN A 24 8.24 -9.64 -2.89
C ASN A 24 7.12 -10.17 -3.79
N GLN A 25 5.88 -10.24 -3.30
CA GLN A 25 4.75 -10.61 -4.14
C GLN A 25 4.16 -9.38 -4.85
N PRO A 26 3.80 -9.49 -6.14
CA PRO A 26 3.07 -8.48 -6.87
C PRO A 26 1.80 -8.06 -6.14
N LYS A 27 1.61 -6.76 -5.96
CA LYS A 27 0.48 -6.25 -5.18
C LYS A 27 0.05 -4.88 -5.68
N ARG A 28 -1.26 -4.67 -5.76
CA ARG A 28 -1.88 -3.38 -6.06
C ARG A 28 -2.43 -2.75 -4.79
N ILE A 29 -1.84 -1.63 -4.38
CA ILE A 29 -2.30 -0.84 -3.25
C ILE A 29 -3.23 0.24 -3.78
N ILE A 30 -4.39 0.37 -3.17
CA ILE A 30 -5.34 1.44 -3.46
C ILE A 30 -5.41 2.33 -2.23
N LEU A 31 -5.04 3.59 -2.41
CA LEU A 31 -5.08 4.63 -1.41
C LEU A 31 -6.25 5.56 -1.74
N GLN A 32 -7.30 5.50 -0.94
CA GLN A 32 -8.48 6.32 -1.09
C GLN A 32 -8.32 7.63 -0.33
N HIS A 33 -8.41 8.74 -1.05
CA HIS A 33 -8.33 10.09 -0.52
C HIS A 33 -9.71 10.73 -0.51
N ARG A 34 -10.04 11.49 0.53
CA ARG A 34 -11.21 12.36 0.51
C ARG A 34 -10.79 13.70 -0.11
N GLU A 35 -11.56 14.18 -1.08
CA GLU A 35 -11.28 15.43 -1.80
C GLU A 35 -11.05 16.61 -0.85
N ASN A 36 -11.95 16.80 0.12
CA ASN A 36 -11.87 17.90 1.09
C ASN A 36 -10.62 17.88 1.98
N ASP A 37 -9.94 16.73 2.11
CA ASP A 37 -8.72 16.61 2.92
C ASP A 37 -7.48 17.06 2.10
N PHE A 38 -7.63 17.23 0.78
CA PHE A 38 -6.58 17.50 -0.19
C PHE A 38 -7.03 18.52 -1.24
N ASN A 39 -7.57 19.66 -0.81
CA ASN A 39 -7.81 20.80 -1.71
C ASN A 39 -6.45 21.23 -2.30
N ASP A 40 -6.35 21.24 -3.62
CA ASP A 40 -5.11 21.50 -4.38
C ASP A 40 -3.98 20.48 -4.14
N TRP A 41 -4.28 19.20 -4.39
CA TRP A 41 -3.30 18.11 -4.38
C TRP A 41 -1.94 18.50 -5.00
N SER A 42 -0.88 18.39 -4.19
CA SER A 42 0.48 18.78 -4.54
C SER A 42 1.45 17.59 -4.65
N TRP A 43 2.63 17.85 -5.22
CA TRP A 43 3.72 16.85 -5.18
C TRP A 43 4.15 16.50 -3.75
N GLU A 44 4.06 17.44 -2.82
CA GLU A 44 4.39 17.18 -1.41
C GLU A 44 3.36 16.25 -0.76
N ASP A 45 2.07 16.38 -1.09
CA ASP A 45 1.03 15.46 -0.62
C ASP A 45 1.28 14.04 -1.12
N TYR A 46 1.65 13.90 -2.40
CA TYR A 46 2.04 12.62 -2.97
C TYR A 46 3.18 11.98 -2.17
N HIS A 47 4.30 12.69 -1.97
CA HIS A 47 5.45 12.14 -1.24
C HIS A 47 5.12 11.83 0.22
N SER A 48 4.26 12.63 0.85
CA SER A 48 3.83 12.41 2.23
C SER A 48 2.96 11.16 2.36
N VAL A 49 2.10 10.89 1.37
CA VAL A 49 1.29 9.66 1.30
C VAL A 49 2.17 8.44 1.09
N ILE A 50 3.14 8.50 0.17
CA ILE A 50 4.12 7.42 -0.04
C ILE A 50 4.90 7.15 1.24
N ARG A 51 5.40 8.18 1.92
CA ARG A 51 6.11 8.04 3.21
C ARG A 51 5.25 7.38 4.27
N ALA A 52 3.99 7.78 4.38
CA ALA A 52 3.06 7.19 5.34
C ALA A 52 2.76 5.71 5.02
N TYR A 53 2.61 5.35 3.74
CA TYR A 53 2.46 3.95 3.34
C TYR A 53 3.72 3.11 3.60
N ALA A 54 4.90 3.64 3.25
CA ALA A 54 6.19 2.99 3.49
C ALA A 54 6.40 2.71 4.99
N ALA A 55 6.15 3.70 5.85
CA ALA A 55 6.22 3.55 7.29
C ALA A 55 5.23 2.49 7.82
N LEU A 56 3.97 2.52 7.35
CA LEU A 56 2.95 1.54 7.76
C LEU A 56 3.33 0.10 7.35
N SER A 57 3.93 -0.07 6.18
CA SER A 57 4.29 -1.37 5.62
C SER A 57 5.66 -1.87 6.05
N GLY A 58 6.42 -1.07 6.83
CA GLY A 58 7.80 -1.39 7.23
C GLY A 58 8.78 -1.38 6.06
N ARG A 59 8.45 -0.65 4.98
CA ARG A 59 9.26 -0.53 3.77
C ARG A 59 10.12 0.72 3.80
N PRO A 60 11.32 0.69 3.20
CA PRO A 60 12.17 1.86 3.11
C PRO A 60 11.60 2.84 2.06
N VAL A 61 11.57 4.13 2.38
CA VAL A 61 10.94 5.16 1.53
C VAL A 61 11.62 5.27 0.17
N ASP A 62 12.95 5.12 0.13
CA ASP A 62 13.75 5.17 -1.10
C ASP A 62 13.47 3.99 -2.04
N GLU A 63 12.73 2.96 -1.60
CA GLU A 63 12.20 1.91 -2.49
C GLU A 63 11.30 2.50 -3.58
N PHE A 64 10.50 3.50 -3.24
CA PHE A 64 9.53 4.14 -4.14
C PHE A 64 10.19 5.07 -5.16
N ASP A 65 11.43 5.50 -4.90
CA ASP A 65 12.22 6.29 -5.86
C ASP A 65 12.91 5.40 -6.91
N ARG A 66 13.04 4.09 -6.66
CA ARG A 66 13.84 3.16 -7.48
C ARG A 66 13.16 2.70 -8.79
N LYS A 67 12.07 3.32 -9.23
CA LYS A 67 11.29 2.97 -10.45
C LYS A 67 10.81 1.50 -10.55
N ILE A 68 10.95 0.70 -9.49
CA ILE A 68 10.48 -0.69 -9.39
C ILE A 68 9.00 -0.79 -8.95
N HIS A 69 8.41 0.36 -8.64
CA HIS A 69 7.00 0.53 -8.31
C HIS A 69 6.40 1.53 -9.28
N HIS A 70 5.12 1.34 -9.61
CA HIS A 70 4.39 2.30 -10.41
C HIS A 70 3.30 2.95 -9.57
N ALA A 71 3.17 4.26 -9.67
CA ALA A 71 2.17 5.02 -8.96
C ALA A 71 1.29 5.79 -9.95
N HIS A 72 -0.01 5.54 -9.88
CA HIS A 72 -1.01 6.31 -10.61
C HIS A 72 -1.80 7.19 -9.64
N VAL A 73 -1.96 8.46 -9.94
CA VAL A 73 -2.82 9.36 -9.15
C VAL A 73 -4.00 9.81 -10.00
N GLN A 74 -5.20 9.47 -9.54
CA GLN A 74 -6.40 10.11 -10.05
C GLN A 74 -6.44 11.56 -9.55
N THR A 75 -6.59 12.52 -10.47
CA THR A 75 -6.71 13.93 -10.09
C THR A 75 -7.94 14.14 -9.20
N PRO A 76 -7.88 15.04 -8.19
CA PRO A 76 -9.05 15.35 -7.37
C PRO A 76 -10.26 15.81 -8.19
N PHE A 77 -10.05 16.46 -9.35
CA PHE A 77 -11.13 16.83 -10.28
C PHE A 77 -11.93 15.65 -10.82
N ALA A 78 -11.33 14.45 -10.87
CA ALA A 78 -12.00 13.23 -11.25
C ALA A 78 -12.61 12.48 -10.05
N ALA A 79 -12.69 13.12 -8.87
CA ALA A 79 -13.25 12.52 -7.67
C ALA A 79 -14.68 12.06 -7.89
N VAL A 80 -14.95 10.82 -7.47
CA VAL A 80 -16.28 10.23 -7.52
C VAL A 80 -16.84 10.18 -6.11
N ARG A 81 -17.94 10.91 -5.89
CA ARG A 81 -18.59 11.04 -4.58
C ARG A 81 -17.65 11.61 -3.50
N GLY A 82 -16.79 12.57 -3.89
CA GLY A 82 -15.84 13.23 -2.99
C GLY A 82 -14.60 12.39 -2.63
N PHE A 83 -14.31 11.34 -3.40
CA PHE A 83 -13.11 10.53 -3.23
C PHE A 83 -12.35 10.38 -4.54
N PHE A 84 -11.02 10.46 -4.45
CA PHE A 84 -10.09 10.12 -5.53
C PHE A 84 -9.10 9.07 -5.03
N TYR A 85 -8.37 8.44 -5.95
CA TYR A 85 -7.53 7.29 -5.63
C TYR A 85 -6.10 7.49 -6.13
N MET A 86 -5.14 7.14 -5.28
CA MET A 86 -3.77 6.81 -5.70
C MET A 86 -3.63 5.28 -5.72
N ILE A 87 -3.01 4.76 -6.77
CA ILE A 87 -2.79 3.33 -6.97
C ILE A 87 -1.30 3.07 -7.03
N LEU A 88 -0.81 2.14 -6.23
CA LEU A 88 0.59 1.72 -6.23
C LEU A 88 0.69 0.26 -6.64
N ASP A 89 1.34 0.00 -7.77
CA ASP A 89 1.69 -1.34 -8.21
C ASP A 89 3.09 -1.67 -7.69
N LEU A 90 3.14 -2.48 -6.64
CA LEU A 90 4.38 -2.96 -6.05
C LEU A 90 4.91 -4.15 -6.83
N HIS A 91 6.23 -4.15 -7.05
CA HIS A 91 6.96 -5.19 -7.77
C HIS A 91 6.36 -5.50 -9.15
N LYS A 92 6.01 -4.45 -9.91
CA LYS A 92 5.33 -4.59 -11.20
C LYS A 92 6.03 -5.53 -12.19
N ASP A 93 7.37 -5.51 -12.18
CA ASP A 93 8.21 -6.24 -13.11
C ASP A 93 8.18 -7.76 -12.90
N LEU A 94 7.64 -8.22 -11.77
CA LEU A 94 7.48 -9.65 -11.49
C LEU A 94 6.31 -10.29 -12.23
N LEU A 95 5.38 -9.51 -12.79
CA LEU A 95 4.29 -10.01 -13.62
C LEU A 95 4.19 -9.24 -14.93
N ARG A 96 4.38 -9.96 -16.05
CA ARG A 96 4.10 -9.43 -17.38
C ARG A 96 2.63 -9.67 -17.71
N ASN A 97 1.86 -8.59 -17.93
CA ASN A 97 0.43 -8.62 -18.24
C ASN A 97 -0.39 -9.49 -17.27
N PRO A 98 -0.39 -9.18 -15.96
CA PRO A 98 -1.08 -10.02 -14.98
C PRO A 98 -2.58 -10.05 -15.19
N ASP A 99 -3.19 -11.19 -14.84
CA ASP A 99 -4.60 -11.21 -14.48
C ASP A 99 -4.78 -10.46 -13.14
N LEU A 100 -5.24 -9.21 -13.22
CA LEU A 100 -5.48 -8.35 -12.06
C LEU A 100 -6.52 -8.95 -11.08
N SER A 101 -7.31 -9.94 -11.49
CA SER A 101 -8.16 -10.68 -10.56
C SER A 101 -7.36 -11.53 -9.56
N GLN A 102 -6.16 -11.98 -9.94
CA GLN A 102 -5.26 -12.81 -9.13
C GLN A 102 -4.24 -12.00 -8.32
N VAL A 103 -3.96 -10.75 -8.73
CA VAL A 103 -3.06 -9.86 -8.00
C VAL A 103 -3.66 -9.51 -6.63
N GLN A 104 -2.85 -9.58 -5.57
CA GLN A 104 -3.30 -9.17 -4.25
C GLN A 104 -3.60 -7.67 -4.26
N HIS A 105 -4.76 -7.31 -3.69
CA HIS A 105 -5.13 -5.91 -3.53
C HIS A 105 -5.23 -5.54 -2.05
N GLU A 106 -4.80 -4.34 -1.71
CA GLU A 106 -5.00 -3.76 -0.39
C GLU A 106 -5.63 -2.38 -0.53
N LEU A 107 -6.58 -2.06 0.35
CA LEU A 107 -7.28 -0.78 0.34
C LEU A 107 -7.04 -0.05 1.66
N TYR A 108 -6.51 1.17 1.56
CA TYR A 108 -6.31 2.05 2.70
C TYR A 108 -7.06 3.36 2.48
N ARG A 109 -7.62 3.90 3.55
CA ARG A 109 -8.11 5.27 3.58
C ARG A 109 -6.99 6.18 4.06
N VAL A 110 -6.71 7.20 3.27
CA VAL A 110 -5.77 8.26 3.62
C VAL A 110 -6.54 9.37 4.33
N CYS A 111 -6.04 9.76 5.50
CA CYS A 111 -6.59 10.84 6.31
C CYS A 111 -5.51 11.90 6.51
N ARG A 112 -5.90 13.18 6.38
CA ARG A 112 -5.07 14.32 6.76
C ARG A 112 -5.61 14.91 8.06
N ALA A 113 -4.75 15.03 9.06
CA ALA A 113 -5.07 15.74 10.30
C ALA A 113 -4.99 17.26 10.09
N GLU A 114 -5.54 18.03 11.05
CA GLU A 114 -5.56 19.50 10.98
C GLU A 114 -4.16 20.12 10.94
N ASP A 115 -3.17 19.47 11.56
CA ASP A 115 -1.76 19.87 11.54
C ASP A 115 -1.04 19.49 10.24
N GLY A 116 -1.75 18.89 9.28
CA GLY A 116 -1.22 18.42 8.00
C GLY A 116 -0.63 17.01 8.04
N THR A 117 -0.59 16.34 9.19
CA THR A 117 -0.06 14.97 9.31
C THR A 117 -0.92 13.99 8.51
N ILE A 118 -0.27 13.18 7.68
CA ILE A 118 -0.93 12.12 6.90
C ILE A 118 -0.88 10.79 7.65
N SER A 119 -2.02 10.11 7.71
CA SER A 119 -2.15 8.77 8.28
C SER A 119 -2.94 7.84 7.35
N LEU A 120 -2.64 6.55 7.41
CA LEU A 120 -3.36 5.51 6.66
C LEU A 120 -4.14 4.63 7.65
N GLY A 121 -5.43 4.47 7.38
CA GLY A 121 -6.30 3.54 8.09
C GLY A 121 -6.74 2.39 7.18
N LYS A 122 -6.68 1.15 7.69
CA LYS A 122 -7.36 0.03 7.02
C LYS A 122 -8.87 0.23 7.06
N VAL A 123 -9.57 -0.26 6.05
CA VAL A 123 -11.04 -0.29 6.07
C VAL A 123 -11.48 -1.42 7.02
N TRP A 124 -11.95 -1.05 8.21
CA TRP A 124 -12.20 -2.02 9.31
C TRP A 124 -13.36 -2.99 9.07
N ASN A 125 -14.20 -2.77 8.06
CA ASN A 125 -15.33 -3.64 7.76
C ASN A 125 -15.05 -4.46 6.49
N PRO A 126 -14.77 -5.77 6.59
CA PRO A 126 -14.36 -6.60 5.46
C PRO A 126 -15.39 -6.64 4.32
N VAL A 127 -16.69 -6.59 4.64
CA VAL A 127 -17.77 -6.60 3.63
C VAL A 127 -17.80 -5.27 2.88
N LYS A 128 -17.66 -4.14 3.59
CA LYS A 128 -17.56 -2.82 2.96
C LYS A 128 -16.29 -2.68 2.15
N GLU A 129 -15.17 -3.18 2.66
CA GLU A 129 -13.88 -3.22 1.97
C GLU A 129 -14.00 -4.02 0.67
N GLN A 130 -14.50 -5.26 0.72
CA GLN A 130 -14.68 -6.07 -0.49
C GLN A 130 -15.63 -5.44 -1.51
N ASN A 131 -16.74 -4.85 -1.05
CA ASN A 131 -17.69 -4.17 -1.96
C ASN A 131 -17.09 -2.91 -2.58
N LEU A 132 -16.32 -2.14 -1.81
CA LEU A 132 -15.62 -0.96 -2.30
C LEU A 132 -14.50 -1.37 -3.26
N LEU A 133 -13.71 -2.36 -2.89
CA LEU A 133 -12.65 -2.93 -3.71
C LEU A 133 -13.21 -3.45 -5.04
N ARG A 134 -14.34 -4.17 -5.04
CA ARG A 134 -14.99 -4.62 -6.30
C ARG A 134 -15.35 -3.46 -7.22
N LYS A 135 -15.86 -2.36 -6.66
CA LYS A 135 -16.21 -1.14 -7.42
C LYS A 135 -14.97 -0.44 -7.95
N ILE A 136 -13.94 -0.30 -7.13
CA ILE A 136 -12.70 0.35 -7.52
C ILE A 136 -11.96 -0.49 -8.57
N LYS A 137 -11.84 -1.80 -8.38
CA LYS A 137 -11.24 -2.73 -9.36
C LYS A 137 -11.86 -2.59 -10.74
N HIS A 138 -13.20 -2.56 -10.83
CA HIS A 138 -13.89 -2.39 -12.11
C HIS A 138 -13.44 -1.15 -12.90
N PHE A 139 -13.11 -0.07 -12.20
CA PHE A 139 -12.62 1.17 -12.80
C PHE A 139 -11.10 1.16 -12.97
N SER A 140 -10.37 0.86 -11.91
CA SER A 140 -8.91 0.93 -11.85
C SER A 140 -8.20 -0.09 -12.74
N ASP A 141 -8.69 -1.33 -12.78
CA ASP A 141 -8.09 -2.38 -13.62
C ASP A 141 -8.31 -2.12 -15.11
N ARG A 142 -9.29 -1.27 -15.45
CA ARG A 142 -9.60 -0.87 -16.82
C ARG A 142 -8.88 0.41 -17.25
N LEU A 143 -8.73 1.38 -16.34
CA LEU A 143 -8.17 2.69 -16.68
C LEU A 143 -6.69 2.82 -16.33
N TYR A 144 -6.19 1.98 -15.44
CA TYR A 144 -4.80 1.99 -14.98
C TYR A 144 -4.22 0.60 -15.21
N GLU A 145 -3.70 0.44 -16.43
CA GLU A 145 -3.02 -0.77 -16.84
C GLU A 145 -1.87 -1.08 -15.87
N TRP A 146 -1.60 -2.37 -15.67
CA TRP A 146 -0.62 -2.81 -14.69
C TRP A 146 0.76 -2.26 -15.00
N GLY A 147 1.31 -1.47 -14.07
CA GLY A 147 2.67 -0.99 -14.16
C GLY A 147 2.97 -0.08 -15.36
N ASP A 148 1.94 0.40 -16.07
CA ASP A 148 2.11 1.26 -17.23
C ASP A 148 2.23 2.73 -16.80
N GLU A 149 3.24 3.43 -17.31
CA GLU A 149 3.38 4.86 -17.05
C GLU A 149 2.23 5.58 -17.76
N CYS A 150 1.40 6.33 -17.02
CA CYS A 150 0.53 7.29 -17.68
C CYS A 150 1.43 8.28 -18.45
N THR A 151 1.57 8.08 -19.75
CA THR A 151 2.14 9.09 -20.65
C THR A 151 1.14 10.24 -20.67
N CYS A 152 1.43 11.26 -19.87
CA CYS A 152 0.76 12.55 -19.92
C CYS A 152 1.05 13.27 -21.24
#